data_AF-A0A941XCM8-F1
#
_entry.id   AF-A0A941XCM8-F1
#
_cell.length_a   1.000
_cell.length_b   1.000
_cell.length_c   1.000
_cell.angle_alpha   90.00
_cell.angle_beta   90.00
_cell.angle_gamma   90.00
#
_symmetry.space_group_name_H-M   'P 1'
#
loop_
_entity.id
_entity.type
_entity.pdbx_description
1 polymer ?
#
loop_
_entity_poly.entity_id
_entity_poly.type
_entity_poly.pdbx_seq_one_letter_code
_entity_poly.pdbx_strand_id
1 'polypeptide(L)'
;MEELFEFSFVPMKILLIYLSSLFIIFPIRLFGQAEFPMLLPKPQIITFHSDHFFIGSIRLETPVLERECEMLLKEVGGVLDAQAVPVIEIRLISHLEKVKNNPEEAYRISVTSQKILLEALTETGVFRALQTLRQLKSPKGPYFYG
;
A
#
# COMPACT_ATOMS: atom_id res chain seq x y z
N MET A 1 15.53 -65.31 17.09
CA MET A 1 14.29 -64.60 16.72
C MET A 1 13.80 -64.00 18.01
N GLU A 2 14.11 -62.73 18.24
CA GLU A 2 13.45 -61.82 19.19
C GLU A 2 14.16 -60.47 19.02
N GLU A 3 13.55 -59.63 18.19
CA GLU A 3 13.85 -58.20 18.11
C GLU A 3 13.44 -57.58 19.45
N LEU A 4 14.40 -57.08 20.21
CA LEU A 4 14.12 -56.13 21.28
C LEU A 4 14.80 -54.82 20.91
N PHE A 5 13.97 -53.94 20.36
CA PHE A 5 14.12 -52.51 20.21
C PHE A 5 14.97 -51.90 21.36
N GLU A 6 16.28 -51.76 21.16
CA GLU A 6 17.09 -50.90 22.02
C GLU A 6 16.75 -49.45 21.64
N PHE A 7 15.87 -48.88 22.45
CA PHE A 7 15.62 -47.45 22.56
C PHE A 7 16.97 -46.74 22.75
N SER A 8 17.53 -46.19 21.67
CA SER A 8 18.75 -45.40 21.74
C SER A 8 18.49 -44.20 22.66
N PHE A 9 19.07 -44.25 23.85
CA PHE A 9 19.00 -43.20 24.85
C PHE A 9 19.70 -41.96 24.29
N VAL A 10 18.94 -41.03 23.72
CA VAL A 10 19.50 -39.76 23.23
C VAL A 10 20.06 -39.03 24.46
N PRO A 11 21.37 -38.80 24.56
CA PRO A 11 21.96 -38.21 25.76
C PRO A 11 21.35 -36.81 25.98
N MET A 12 21.03 -36.48 27.23
CA MET A 12 20.30 -35.26 27.63
C MET A 12 20.87 -33.96 27.03
N LYS A 13 22.17 -33.94 26.72
CA LYS A 13 22.85 -32.84 26.02
C LYS A 13 22.41 -32.68 24.55
N ILE A 14 22.19 -33.78 23.83
CA ILE A 14 21.68 -33.78 22.45
C ILE A 14 20.21 -33.36 22.43
N LEU A 15 19.40 -33.81 23.40
CA LEU A 15 18.00 -33.36 23.55
C LEU A 15 17.91 -31.84 23.81
N LEU A 16 18.80 -31.29 24.64
CA LEU A 16 18.91 -29.85 24.90
C LEU A 16 19.33 -29.05 23.65
N ILE A 17 20.16 -29.62 22.77
CA ILE A 17 20.55 -28.99 21.49
C ILE A 17 19.37 -28.98 20.51
N TYR A 18 18.58 -30.07 20.44
CA TYR A 18 17.37 -30.09 19.61
C TYR A 18 16.32 -29.09 20.12
N LEU A 19 16.11 -29.00 21.44
CA LEU A 19 15.19 -28.04 22.05
C LEU A 19 15.64 -26.58 21.83
N SER A 20 16.95 -26.29 21.91
CA SER A 20 17.46 -24.94 21.64
C SER A 20 17.40 -24.57 20.17
N SER A 21 17.67 -25.52 19.25
CA SER A 21 17.55 -25.30 17.81
C SER A 21 16.10 -24.99 17.38
N LEU A 22 15.11 -25.61 18.03
CA LEU A 22 13.69 -25.36 17.76
C LEU A 22 13.27 -23.93 18.15
N PHE A 23 13.91 -23.35 19.17
CA PHE A 23 13.64 -22.00 19.66
C PHE A 23 14.28 -20.89 18.81
N ILE A 24 15.37 -21.19 18.08
CA ILE A 24 16.07 -20.21 17.23
C ILE A 24 15.42 -20.10 15.84
N ILE A 25 14.81 -21.18 15.34
CA ILE A 25 14.21 -21.21 13.98
C ILE A 25 12.76 -20.64 13.97
N PHE A 26 12.09 -20.59 15.13
CA PHE A 26 10.70 -20.12 15.24
C PHE A 26 10.49 -18.58 15.13
N PRO A 27 11.32 -17.69 15.72
CA PRO A 27 11.05 -16.25 15.66
C PRO A 27 11.40 -15.62 14.28
N ILE A 28 12.13 -16.31 13.41
CA ILE A 28 12.55 -15.74 12.11
C ILE A 28 11.38 -15.65 11.11
N ARG A 29 10.27 -16.35 11.34
CA ARG A 29 9.13 -16.36 10.41
C ARG A 29 8.08 -15.27 10.67
N LEU A 30 8.26 -14.40 11.68
CA LEU A 30 7.23 -13.43 12.07
C LEU A 30 7.40 -12.01 11.49
N PHE A 31 8.54 -11.69 10.89
CA PHE A 31 8.79 -10.35 10.34
C PHE A 31 8.71 -10.36 8.81
N GLY A 32 7.51 -10.28 8.28
CA GLY A 32 7.33 -10.17 6.83
C GLY A 32 5.89 -10.22 6.35
N GLN A 33 4.95 -9.61 7.07
CA GLN A 33 3.63 -9.35 6.49
C GLN A 33 3.65 -7.95 5.88
N ALA A 34 3.31 -7.87 4.59
CA ALA A 34 3.04 -6.61 3.92
C ALA A 34 1.84 -5.97 4.62
N GLU A 35 2.11 -5.00 5.49
CA GLU A 35 1.10 -4.29 6.26
C GLU A 35 0.52 -3.19 5.37
N PHE A 36 -0.61 -3.48 4.73
CA PHE A 36 -1.34 -2.51 3.93
C PHE A 36 -2.00 -1.45 4.84
N PRO A 37 -2.13 -0.19 4.36
CA PRO A 37 -2.69 0.89 5.17
C PRO A 37 -4.16 0.64 5.48
N MET A 38 -4.57 0.93 6.71
CA MET A 38 -5.98 0.93 7.11
C MET A 38 -6.64 2.23 6.64
N LEU A 39 -7.39 2.16 5.53
CA LEU A 39 -8.07 3.33 4.95
C LEU A 39 -9.37 3.66 5.70
N LEU A 40 -9.53 4.95 6.03
CA LEU A 40 -10.67 5.51 6.72
C LEU A 40 -11.24 6.74 5.96
N PRO A 41 -12.56 6.82 5.70
CA PRO A 41 -13.54 5.75 5.89
C PRO A 41 -13.21 4.54 5.01
N LYS A 42 -13.76 3.37 5.39
CA LYS A 42 -13.50 2.12 4.64
C LYS A 42 -14.01 2.26 3.20
N PRO A 43 -13.16 2.01 2.17
CA PRO A 43 -13.60 2.07 0.78
C PRO A 43 -14.66 1.02 0.46
N GLN A 44 -15.54 1.32 -0.49
CA GLN A 44 -16.56 0.38 -0.96
C GLN A 44 -15.93 -0.82 -1.70
N ILE A 45 -14.85 -0.57 -2.44
CA ILE A 45 -14.08 -1.57 -3.19
C ILE A 45 -12.60 -1.22 -3.02
N ILE A 46 -11.78 -2.23 -2.72
CA ILE A 46 -10.33 -2.09 -2.61
C ILE A 46 -9.65 -3.37 -3.07
N THR A 47 -8.53 -3.22 -3.78
CA THR A 47 -7.64 -4.30 -4.16
C THR A 47 -6.24 -3.74 -4.06
N PHE A 48 -5.40 -4.41 -3.27
CA PHE A 48 -4.01 -4.01 -3.11
C PHE A 48 -3.12 -4.87 -4.00
N HIS A 49 -2.10 -4.24 -4.56
CA HIS A 49 -1.06 -4.90 -5.33
C HIS A 49 0.31 -4.69 -4.66
N SER A 50 1.34 -5.37 -5.15
CA SER A 50 2.71 -5.22 -4.63
C SER A 50 3.42 -3.99 -5.23
N ASP A 51 2.76 -3.25 -6.11
CA ASP A 51 3.34 -2.07 -6.74
C ASP A 51 3.41 -0.89 -5.77
N HIS A 52 4.45 -0.08 -5.95
CA HIS A 52 4.70 1.11 -5.16
C HIS A 52 5.00 2.29 -6.07
N PHE A 53 4.29 3.39 -5.89
CA PHE A 53 4.61 4.65 -6.56
C PHE A 53 5.64 5.41 -5.72
N PHE A 54 6.85 5.56 -6.22
CA PHE A 54 7.91 6.30 -5.51
C PHE A 54 7.69 7.80 -5.57
N ILE A 55 7.86 8.45 -4.42
CA ILE A 55 7.72 9.89 -4.26
C ILE A 55 9.09 10.53 -4.47
N GLY A 56 9.17 11.38 -5.49
CA GLY A 56 10.36 12.12 -5.90
C GLY A 56 9.96 13.27 -6.81
N SER A 57 10.62 13.41 -7.96
CA SER A 57 10.16 14.30 -9.03
C SER A 57 8.91 13.72 -9.70
N ILE A 58 7.82 14.47 -9.64
CA ILE A 58 6.48 14.03 -10.07
C ILE A 58 5.90 15.09 -11.00
N ARG A 59 5.29 14.62 -12.08
CA ARG A 59 4.47 15.43 -12.96
C ARG A 59 3.03 15.42 -12.49
N LEU A 60 2.42 16.59 -12.39
CA LEU A 60 1.02 16.75 -11.98
C LEU A 60 0.18 17.14 -13.20
N GLU A 61 -0.87 16.38 -13.44
CA GLU A 61 -1.89 16.69 -14.45
C GLU A 61 -3.24 16.77 -13.73
N THR A 62 -3.80 17.97 -13.59
CA THR A 62 -5.10 18.13 -12.93
C THR A 62 -5.95 19.24 -13.54
N PRO A 63 -7.25 19.02 -13.77
CA PRO A 63 -8.17 20.06 -14.20
C PRO A 63 -8.74 20.90 -13.05
N VAL A 64 -8.62 20.44 -11.80
CA VAL A 64 -9.22 21.06 -10.60
C VAL A 64 -8.31 20.91 -9.38
N LEU A 65 -8.55 21.68 -8.32
CA LEU A 65 -7.86 21.55 -7.03
C LEU A 65 -6.32 21.55 -7.13
N GLU A 66 -5.78 22.34 -8.07
CA GLU A 66 -4.33 22.39 -8.35
C GLU A 66 -3.55 22.68 -7.07
N ARG A 67 -3.95 23.74 -6.35
CA ARG A 67 -3.31 24.14 -5.10
C ARG A 67 -3.31 23.03 -4.04
N GLU A 68 -4.42 22.31 -3.88
CA GLU A 68 -4.54 21.21 -2.93
C GLU A 68 -3.64 20.03 -3.30
N CYS A 69 -3.49 19.77 -4.61
CA CYS A 69 -2.58 18.74 -5.12
C CYS A 69 -1.12 19.12 -4.88
N GLU A 70 -0.74 20.37 -5.17
CA GLU A 70 0.62 20.86 -4.89
C GLU A 70 0.95 20.81 -3.39
N MET A 71 -0.01 21.21 -2.54
CA MET A 71 0.14 21.13 -1.09
C MET A 71 0.33 19.69 -0.62
N LEU A 72 -0.48 18.75 -1.12
CA LEU A 72 -0.33 17.32 -0.84
C LEU A 72 1.06 16.82 -1.24
N LEU A 73 1.51 17.13 -2.46
CA LEU A 73 2.81 16.70 -2.96
C LEU A 73 3.94 17.23 -2.09
N LYS A 74 3.87 18.50 -1.69
CA LYS A 74 4.83 19.09 -0.77
C LYS A 74 4.80 18.43 0.62
N GLU A 75 3.61 18.15 1.14
CA GLU A 75 3.39 17.48 2.43
C GLU A 75 4.06 16.10 2.48
N VAL A 76 3.96 15.33 1.40
CA VAL A 76 4.52 13.97 1.32
C VAL A 76 5.99 13.93 0.85
N GLY A 77 6.60 15.08 0.55
CA GLY A 77 8.00 15.21 0.14
C GLY A 77 8.26 15.07 -1.37
N GLY A 78 7.23 15.18 -2.21
CA GLY A 78 7.36 15.22 -3.67
C GLY A 78 7.79 16.59 -4.19
N VAL A 79 8.39 16.60 -5.37
CA VAL A 79 8.83 17.79 -6.10
C VAL A 79 8.13 17.82 -7.45
N LEU A 80 7.53 18.95 -7.81
CA LEU A 80 6.88 19.12 -9.10
C LEU A 80 7.94 19.30 -10.20
N ASP A 81 7.83 18.47 -11.23
CA ASP A 81 8.66 18.54 -12.43
C ASP A 81 7.82 18.19 -13.66
N ALA A 82 7.68 19.14 -14.57
CA ALA A 82 6.88 18.99 -15.78
C ALA A 82 7.44 17.95 -16.76
N GLN A 83 8.69 17.51 -16.59
CA GLN A 83 9.35 16.49 -17.42
C GLN A 83 9.51 15.14 -16.70
N ALA A 84 9.02 15.02 -15.47
CA ALA A 84 9.09 13.76 -14.74
C ALA A 84 8.27 12.65 -15.40
N VAL A 85 8.84 11.43 -15.37
CA VAL A 85 8.17 10.22 -15.84
C VAL A 85 7.03 9.81 -14.89
N PRO A 86 7.23 9.75 -13.55
CA PRO A 86 6.13 9.48 -12.63
C PRO A 86 5.07 10.59 -12.70
N VAL A 87 3.81 10.21 -12.87
CA VAL A 87 2.69 11.16 -13.03
C VAL A 87 1.56 10.88 -12.04
N ILE A 88 1.01 11.96 -11.48
CA ILE A 88 -0.30 11.94 -10.84
C ILE A 88 -1.27 12.63 -11.79
N GLU A 89 -2.20 11.85 -12.33
CA GLU A 89 -3.21 12.33 -13.28
C GLU A 89 -4.60 12.29 -12.64
N ILE A 90 -5.27 13.43 -12.67
CA ILE A 90 -6.62 13.62 -12.15
C ILE A 90 -7.57 13.87 -13.33
N ARG A 91 -8.68 13.15 -13.37
CA ARG A 91 -9.71 13.29 -14.41
C ARG A 91 -11.09 13.46 -13.80
N LEU A 92 -11.81 14.48 -14.26
CA LEU A 92 -13.26 14.55 -14.10
C LEU A 92 -13.90 13.77 -15.23
N ILE A 93 -14.70 12.76 -14.87
CA ILE A 93 -15.37 11.88 -15.84
C ILE A 93 -16.88 11.92 -15.65
N SER A 94 -17.64 11.60 -16.70
CA SER A 94 -19.10 11.67 -16.69
C SER A 94 -19.77 10.48 -16.00
N HIS A 95 -19.07 9.35 -15.83
CA HIS A 95 -19.63 8.14 -15.26
C HIS A 95 -18.58 7.29 -14.54
N LEU A 96 -18.95 6.71 -13.40
CA LEU A 96 -18.19 5.71 -12.67
C LEU A 96 -19.11 4.51 -12.42
N GLU A 97 -18.65 3.33 -12.81
CA GLU A 97 -19.36 2.09 -12.53
C GLU A 97 -19.37 1.79 -11.02
N LYS A 98 -20.36 1.01 -10.58
CA LYS A 98 -20.47 0.49 -9.20
C LYS A 98 -20.63 1.56 -8.10
N VAL A 99 -20.89 2.81 -8.47
CA VAL A 99 -21.27 3.87 -7.53
C VAL A 99 -22.72 3.65 -7.10
N LYS A 100 -22.93 3.24 -5.85
CA LYS A 100 -24.28 3.02 -5.30
C LYS A 100 -24.81 4.22 -4.52
N ASN A 101 -23.94 4.86 -3.74
CA ASN A 101 -24.29 5.94 -2.81
C ASN A 101 -23.33 7.12 -3.01
N ASN A 102 -23.81 8.34 -2.77
CA ASN A 102 -23.04 9.59 -2.76
C ASN A 102 -22.21 9.81 -4.05
N PRO A 103 -22.86 9.89 -5.23
CA PRO A 103 -22.15 10.07 -6.50
C PRO A 103 -21.29 11.35 -6.55
N GLU A 104 -21.66 12.37 -5.80
CA GLU A 104 -20.88 13.60 -5.65
C GLU A 104 -19.51 13.35 -4.99
N GLU A 105 -19.39 12.37 -4.11
CA GLU A 105 -18.14 12.00 -3.44
C GLU A 105 -17.41 10.84 -4.14
N ALA A 106 -17.99 10.29 -5.21
CA ALA A 106 -17.48 9.09 -5.84
C ALA A 106 -16.17 9.32 -6.60
N TYR A 107 -15.21 8.44 -6.33
CA TYR A 107 -13.91 8.45 -6.98
C TYR A 107 -13.34 7.03 -7.15
N ARG A 108 -12.34 6.89 -8.02
CA ARG A 108 -11.48 5.71 -8.20
C ARG A 108 -10.01 6.16 -8.17
N ILE A 109 -9.19 5.44 -7.42
CA ILE A 109 -7.73 5.60 -7.42
C ILE A 109 -7.11 4.32 -7.96
N SER A 110 -6.18 4.43 -8.90
CA SER A 110 -5.31 3.33 -9.34
C SER A 110 -3.86 3.77 -9.19
N VAL A 111 -3.05 2.98 -8.49
CA VAL A 111 -1.64 3.27 -8.23
C VAL A 111 -0.79 2.20 -8.90
N THR A 112 0.21 2.64 -9.64
CA THR A 112 1.23 1.81 -10.28
C THR A 112 2.60 2.40 -9.98
N SER A 113 3.69 1.77 -10.42
CA SER A 113 5.03 2.30 -10.17
C SER A 113 5.32 3.65 -10.83
N GLN A 114 4.61 4.00 -11.90
CA GLN A 114 4.85 5.24 -12.67
C GLN A 114 3.62 6.17 -12.74
N LYS A 115 2.44 5.70 -12.33
CA LYS A 115 1.22 6.47 -12.48
C LYS A 115 0.28 6.28 -11.30
N ILE A 116 -0.20 7.40 -10.76
CA ILE A 116 -1.41 7.45 -9.95
C ILE A 116 -2.49 8.06 -10.82
N LEU A 117 -3.54 7.30 -11.11
CA LEU A 117 -4.73 7.77 -11.82
C LEU A 117 -5.85 7.96 -10.82
N LEU A 118 -6.42 9.16 -10.80
CA LEU A 118 -7.51 9.55 -9.93
C LEU A 118 -8.67 10.02 -10.80
N GLU A 119 -9.79 9.32 -10.73
CA GLU A 119 -10.98 9.63 -11.51
C GLU A 119 -12.15 9.91 -10.59
N ALA A 120 -12.89 10.99 -10.82
CA ALA A 120 -14.04 11.37 -10.00
C ALA A 120 -15.15 12.00 -10.85
N LEU A 121 -16.39 11.97 -10.33
CA LEU A 121 -17.54 12.61 -10.98
C LEU A 121 -17.61 14.11 -10.73
N THR A 122 -17.06 14.58 -9.61
CA THR A 122 -17.08 15.98 -9.20
C THR A 122 -15.77 16.38 -8.54
N GLU A 123 -15.58 17.69 -8.35
CA GLU A 123 -14.47 18.25 -7.57
C GLU A 123 -14.46 17.74 -6.12
N THR A 124 -15.62 17.55 -5.50
CA THR A 124 -15.74 16.96 -4.16
C THR A 124 -15.19 15.53 -4.15
N GLY A 125 -15.49 14.73 -5.17
CA GLY A 125 -14.93 13.39 -5.33
C GLY A 125 -13.41 13.42 -5.47
N VAL A 126 -12.86 14.38 -6.22
CA VAL A 126 -11.40 14.59 -6.31
C VAL A 126 -10.82 14.92 -4.93
N PHE A 127 -11.44 15.83 -4.18
CA PHE A 127 -10.99 16.17 -2.84
C PHE A 127 -10.96 14.93 -1.92
N ARG A 128 -12.00 14.09 -1.94
CA ARG A 128 -12.07 12.84 -1.16
C ARG A 128 -10.97 11.85 -1.57
N ALA A 129 -10.68 11.76 -2.86
CA ALA A 129 -9.60 10.93 -3.35
C ALA A 129 -8.22 11.43 -2.89
N LEU A 130 -7.96 12.75 -2.88
CA LEU A 130 -6.73 13.31 -2.32
C LEU A 130 -6.55 12.97 -0.83
N GLN A 131 -7.64 12.97 -0.04
CA GLN A 131 -7.58 12.53 1.36
C GLN A 131 -7.24 11.05 1.51
N THR A 132 -7.67 10.23 0.56
CA THR A 132 -7.36 8.80 0.55
C THR A 132 -5.92 8.55 0.11
N LEU A 133 -5.44 9.34 -0.86
CA LEU A 133 -4.05 9.30 -1.30
C LEU A 133 -3.08 9.64 -0.15
N ARG A 134 -3.41 10.60 0.73
CA ARG A 134 -2.65 10.85 1.97
C ARG A 134 -2.47 9.59 2.80
N GLN A 135 -3.52 8.80 2.96
CA GLN A 135 -3.50 7.58 3.77
C GLN A 135 -2.76 6.42 3.10
N LEU A 136 -2.65 6.45 1.77
CA LEU A 136 -1.83 5.49 1.02
C LEU A 136 -0.33 5.75 1.15
N LYS A 137 0.09 6.89 1.71
CA LYS A 137 1.51 7.19 1.95
C LYS A 137 2.09 6.19 2.94
N SER A 138 3.17 5.51 2.55
CA SER A 138 3.86 4.61 3.47
C SER A 138 4.51 5.37 4.63
N PRO A 139 4.33 4.91 5.88
CA PRO A 139 5.10 5.43 7.00
C PRO A 139 6.55 4.93 7.00
N LYS A 140 6.86 3.89 6.22
CA LYS A 140 8.17 3.20 6.19
C LYS A 140 9.09 3.71 5.08
N GLY A 141 8.60 4.52 4.13
CA GLY A 141 9.43 5.03 3.04
C GLY A 141 8.73 6.04 2.13
N PRO A 142 9.45 6.63 1.16
CA PRO A 142 8.95 7.67 0.27
C PRO A 142 8.16 7.06 -0.90
N TYR A 143 7.06 6.36 -0.61
CA TYR A 143 6.20 5.79 -1.64
C TYR A 143 4.73 5.71 -1.20
N PHE A 144 3.83 5.58 -2.16
CA PHE A 144 2.43 5.22 -1.95
C PHE A 144 2.21 3.73 -2.22
N TYR A 145 1.36 3.09 -1.43
CA TYR A 145 0.88 1.73 -1.68
C TYR A 145 -0.09 1.70 -2.88
N GLY A 146 -0.01 0.64 -3.69
CA GLY A 146 -0.99 0.35 -4.74
C GLY A 146 -1.77 -0.92 -4.54
#